data_AF-B3EGB8-F1
#
_entry.id   AF-B3EGB8-F1
#
_cell.length_a   1.000
_cell.length_b   1.000
_cell.length_c   1.000
_cell.angle_alpha   90.00
_cell.angle_beta   90.00
_cell.angle_gamma   90.00
#
_symmetry.space_group_name_H-M   'P 1'
#
loop_
_entity.id
_entity.type
_entity.pdbx_description
1 polymer ?
#
loop_
_entity_poly.entity_id
_entity_poly.type
_entity_poly.pdbx_seq_one_letter_code
_entity_poly.pdbx_strand_id
1 'polypeptide(L)'
;MKTNVNEQSKTARSADRKDAKQSSESKARLEARISKATHTRIKLASDIQGRTVTDFVVHAALEAATKTIEENFIVQLSMEGQEAFAEALLNPPEPNDALRRAFERHSALTGRND
;
A
#
# COMPACT_ATOMS: atom_id res chain seq x y z
N MET A 1 -3.23 24.84 65.97
CA MET A 1 -2.09 24.98 65.04
C MET A 1 -2.33 24.02 63.89
N LYS A 2 -2.70 24.47 62.69
CA LYS A 2 -1.79 24.90 61.59
C LYS A 2 -0.75 23.78 61.34
N THR A 3 -0.64 23.12 60.18
CA THR A 3 -0.96 23.55 58.82
C THR A 3 -1.00 22.33 57.89
N ASN A 4 -1.79 22.46 56.84
CA ASN A 4 -2.04 21.55 55.73
C ASN A 4 -0.75 21.31 54.90
N VAL A 5 -0.36 20.05 54.67
CA VAL A 5 0.83 19.67 53.87
C VAL A 5 0.46 19.43 52.39
N ASN A 6 -0.75 19.82 51.98
CA ASN A 6 -1.18 19.71 50.59
C ASN A 6 -0.88 20.99 49.80
N GLU A 7 0.36 21.17 49.33
CA GLU A 7 0.62 22.19 48.30
C GLU A 7 1.83 21.98 47.39
N GLN A 8 2.59 20.88 47.49
CA GLN A 8 3.75 20.65 46.62
C GLN A 8 3.82 19.22 46.08
N SER A 9 2.87 18.88 45.22
CA SER A 9 3.04 17.88 44.14
C SER A 9 1.86 17.93 43.16
N LYS A 10 1.37 19.15 42.89
CA LYS A 10 0.36 19.42 41.86
C LYS A 10 1.03 20.01 40.62
N THR A 11 1.97 19.28 40.02
CA THR A 11 2.45 19.51 38.65
C THR A 11 3.07 18.20 38.14
N ALA A 12 2.75 17.84 36.90
CA ALA A 12 3.40 16.78 36.10
C ALA A 12 2.85 15.33 36.10
N ARG A 13 1.52 15.12 36.18
CA ARG A 13 0.89 13.86 35.66
C ARG A 13 -0.42 14.10 34.91
N SER A 14 -0.41 15.09 34.01
CA SER A 14 -1.57 15.45 33.17
C SER A 14 -1.20 15.51 31.68
N ALA A 15 -0.34 14.59 31.22
CA ALA A 15 0.06 14.50 29.81
C ALA A 15 -0.20 13.12 29.15
N ASP A 16 -0.35 12.03 29.91
CA ASP A 16 -0.51 10.67 29.36
C ASP A 16 -1.97 10.25 29.05
N ARG A 17 -2.77 11.11 28.41
CA ARG A 17 -4.12 10.75 27.94
C ARG A 17 -4.42 11.18 26.52
N LYS A 18 -3.49 11.06 25.56
CA LYS A 18 -3.78 11.44 24.17
C LYS A 18 -3.26 10.54 23.03
N ASP A 19 -2.59 9.42 23.27
CA ASP A 19 -1.96 8.66 22.16
C ASP A 19 -2.48 7.22 21.96
N ALA A 20 -3.71 6.94 22.38
CA ALA A 20 -4.44 5.76 21.91
C ALA A 20 -5.77 6.17 21.26
N LYS A 21 -5.75 7.22 20.43
CA LYS A 21 -6.81 7.42 19.46
C LYS A 21 -6.60 6.39 18.36
N GLN A 22 -7.09 5.17 18.61
CA GLN A 22 -7.35 4.18 17.57
C GLN A 22 -7.92 4.95 16.38
N SER A 23 -7.20 4.95 15.26
CA SER A 23 -7.74 5.41 14.00
C SER A 23 -9.00 4.59 13.80
N SER A 24 -10.17 5.21 14.00
CA SER A 24 -11.41 4.66 13.47
C SER A 24 -11.14 4.56 11.98
N GLU A 25 -10.78 3.37 11.49
CA GLU A 25 -10.66 3.12 10.06
C GLU A 25 -11.93 3.68 9.43
N SER A 26 -11.77 4.74 8.65
CA SER A 26 -12.91 5.43 8.05
C SER A 26 -13.57 4.44 7.12
N LYS A 27 -14.71 3.88 7.54
CA LYS A 27 -15.45 2.90 6.74
C LYS A 27 -15.87 3.57 5.43
N ALA A 28 -15.33 3.10 4.32
CA ALA A 28 -15.76 3.49 2.98
C ALA A 28 -16.90 2.57 2.51
N ARG A 29 -17.82 3.10 1.71
CA ARG A 29 -18.91 2.33 1.09
C ARG A 29 -18.56 2.01 -0.36
N LEU A 30 -18.69 0.74 -0.73
CA LEU A 30 -18.63 0.31 -2.13
C LEU A 30 -20.05 0.39 -2.72
N GLU A 31 -20.30 1.40 -3.54
CA GLU A 31 -21.58 1.56 -4.23
C GLU A 31 -21.50 1.02 -5.66
N ALA A 32 -22.29 0.01 -5.98
CA ALA A 32 -22.40 -0.54 -7.33
C ALA A 32 -23.84 -0.95 -7.63
N ARG A 33 -24.34 -0.54 -8.80
CA ARG A 33 -25.62 -1.05 -9.33
C ARG A 33 -25.34 -2.24 -10.21
N ILE A 34 -25.96 -3.37 -9.90
CA ILE A 34 -25.80 -4.61 -10.63
C ILE A 34 -27.15 -5.11 -11.15
N SER A 35 -27.11 -5.87 -12.25
CA SER A 35 -28.31 -6.52 -12.77
C SER A 35 -28.80 -7.61 -11.82
N LYS A 36 -30.09 -7.97 -11.91
CA LYS A 36 -30.65 -9.11 -11.17
C LYS A 36 -29.91 -10.42 -11.47
N ALA A 37 -29.51 -10.64 -12.73
CA ALA A 37 -28.76 -11.82 -13.13
C ALA A 37 -27.39 -11.89 -12.45
N THR A 38 -26.67 -10.76 -12.37
CA THR A 38 -25.40 -10.64 -11.65
C THR A 38 -25.59 -10.96 -10.17
N HIS A 39 -26.60 -10.37 -9.52
CA HIS A 39 -26.90 -10.61 -8.12
C HIS A 39 -27.17 -12.10 -7.84
N THR A 40 -27.98 -12.77 -8.67
CA THR A 40 -28.27 -14.21 -8.51
C THR A 40 -27.00 -15.06 -8.57
N ARG A 41 -26.07 -14.75 -9.49
CA ARG A 41 -24.80 -15.48 -9.61
C ARG A 41 -23.89 -15.26 -8.40
N ILE A 42 -23.79 -14.00 -7.94
CA ILE A 42 -22.99 -13.66 -6.74
C ILE A 42 -23.57 -14.38 -5.52
N LYS A 43 -24.89 -14.37 -5.35
CA LYS A 43 -25.54 -15.07 -4.24
C LYS A 43 -25.26 -16.57 -4.26
N LEU A 44 -25.38 -17.21 -5.42
CA LEU A 44 -25.04 -18.64 -5.53
C LEU A 44 -23.58 -18.90 -5.16
N ALA A 45 -22.64 -18.07 -5.64
CA ALA A 45 -21.22 -18.22 -5.33
C ALA A 45 -20.91 -18.00 -3.84
N SER A 46 -21.56 -17.01 -3.20
CA SER A 46 -21.42 -16.77 -1.76
C SER A 46 -21.96 -17.94 -0.94
N ASP A 47 -23.12 -18.47 -1.34
CA ASP A 47 -23.76 -19.63 -0.69
C ASP A 47 -22.85 -20.86 -0.78
N ILE A 48 -22.21 -21.12 -1.94
CA ILE A 48 -21.24 -22.22 -2.14
C ILE A 48 -20.03 -22.09 -1.20
N GLN A 49 -19.53 -20.86 -0.99
CA GLN A 49 -18.39 -20.61 -0.11
C GLN A 49 -18.78 -20.49 1.38
N GLY A 50 -20.06 -20.60 1.72
CA GLY A 50 -20.54 -20.51 3.10
C GLY A 50 -20.42 -19.10 3.71
N ARG A 51 -20.47 -18.05 2.87
CA ARG A 51 -20.32 -16.65 3.30
C ARG A 51 -21.47 -15.78 2.82
N THR A 52 -21.62 -14.61 3.42
CA THR A 52 -22.64 -13.64 2.98
C THR A 52 -22.28 -13.03 1.62
N VAL A 53 -23.28 -12.53 0.90
CA VAL A 53 -23.09 -11.82 -0.38
C VAL A 53 -22.11 -10.64 -0.20
N THR A 54 -22.25 -9.88 0.89
CA THR A 54 -21.38 -8.73 1.18
C THR A 54 -19.94 -9.17 1.41
N ASP A 55 -19.73 -10.21 2.23
CA ASP A 55 -18.39 -10.74 2.49
C ASP A 55 -17.74 -11.29 1.21
N PHE A 56 -18.51 -12.01 0.39
CA PHE A 56 -18.04 -12.51 -0.90
C PHE A 56 -17.58 -11.40 -1.83
N VAL A 57 -18.37 -10.33 -1.96
CA VAL A 57 -18.02 -9.21 -2.85
C VAL A 57 -16.77 -8.49 -2.35
N VAL A 58 -16.65 -8.25 -1.04
CA VAL A 58 -15.45 -7.61 -0.47
C VAL A 58 -14.21 -8.49 -0.68
N HIS A 59 -14.33 -9.79 -0.41
CA HIS A 59 -13.23 -10.73 -0.62
C HIS A 59 -12.80 -10.79 -2.09
N ALA A 60 -13.75 -10.97 -3.01
CA ALA A 60 -13.45 -11.06 -4.44
C ALA A 60 -12.85 -9.76 -4.98
N ALA A 61 -13.34 -8.60 -4.51
CA ALA A 61 -12.78 -7.31 -4.88
C ALA A 61 -11.35 -7.14 -4.37
N LEU A 62 -11.08 -7.54 -3.13
CA LEU A 62 -9.74 -7.49 -2.55
C LEU A 62 -8.77 -8.41 -3.31
N GLU A 63 -9.16 -9.64 -3.57
CA GLU A 63 -8.36 -10.61 -4.33
C GLU A 63 -8.00 -10.08 -5.73
N ALA A 64 -9.00 -9.55 -6.45
CA ALA A 64 -8.78 -8.98 -7.78
C ALA A 64 -7.89 -7.73 -7.72
N ALA A 65 -8.06 -6.88 -6.71
CA ALA A 65 -7.24 -5.68 -6.52
C ALA A 65 -5.79 -6.04 -6.19
N THR A 66 -5.56 -6.95 -5.25
CA THR A 66 -4.22 -7.44 -4.89
C THR A 66 -3.52 -8.01 -6.11
N LYS A 67 -4.16 -8.94 -6.82
CA LYS A 67 -3.58 -9.53 -8.03
C LYS A 67 -3.23 -8.48 -9.08
N THR A 68 -4.11 -7.51 -9.31
CA THR A 68 -3.86 -6.42 -10.27
C THR A 68 -2.67 -5.55 -9.84
N ILE A 69 -2.55 -5.25 -8.55
CA ILE A 69 -1.42 -4.47 -8.03
C ILE A 69 -0.12 -5.25 -8.17
N GLU A 70 -0.12 -6.52 -7.79
CA GLU A 70 1.05 -7.40 -7.90
C GLU A 70 1.53 -7.51 -9.35
N GLU A 71 0.62 -7.74 -10.30
CA GLU A 71 0.95 -7.88 -11.72
C GLU A 71 1.54 -6.60 -12.34
N ASN A 72 1.14 -5.42 -11.87
CA ASN A 72 1.55 -4.15 -12.49
C ASN A 72 2.72 -3.46 -11.78
N PHE A 73 2.90 -3.70 -10.47
CA PHE A 73 3.84 -2.95 -9.66
C PHE A 73 4.90 -3.80 -8.98
N ILE A 74 4.77 -5.13 -8.96
CA ILE A 74 5.76 -6.01 -8.33
C ILE A 74 6.53 -6.76 -9.40
N VAL A 75 7.83 -6.48 -9.49
CA VAL A 75 8.77 -7.30 -10.25
C VAL A 75 9.24 -8.45 -9.36
N GLN A 76 8.71 -9.65 -9.60
CA GLN A 76 9.22 -10.85 -8.94
C GLN A 76 10.51 -11.31 -9.64
N LEU A 77 11.62 -11.31 -8.90
CA LEU A 77 12.92 -11.78 -9.37
C LEU A 77 13.22 -13.16 -8.77
N SER A 78 13.86 -14.04 -9.56
CA SER A 78 14.49 -15.27 -9.04
C SER A 78 15.59 -14.91 -8.04
N MET A 79 16.07 -15.89 -7.27
CA MET A 79 17.20 -15.66 -6.34
C MET A 79 18.42 -15.07 -7.06
N GLU A 80 18.80 -15.63 -8.20
CA GLU A 80 19.88 -15.10 -9.04
C GLU A 80 19.59 -13.68 -9.53
N GLY A 81 18.33 -13.39 -9.90
CA GLY A 81 17.91 -12.06 -10.31
C GLY A 81 17.96 -11.05 -9.16
N GLN A 82 17.64 -11.46 -7.93
CA GLN A 82 17.72 -10.62 -6.74
C GLN A 82 19.17 -10.28 -6.40
N GLU A 83 20.08 -11.25 -6.47
CA GLU A 83 21.51 -11.03 -6.26
C GLU A 83 22.07 -10.07 -7.32
N ALA A 84 21.78 -10.31 -8.60
CA ALA A 84 22.21 -9.43 -9.69
C ALA A 84 21.65 -8.01 -9.55
N PHE A 85 20.39 -7.88 -9.13
CA PHE A 85 19.76 -6.58 -8.89
C PHE A 85 20.36 -5.86 -7.69
N ALA A 86 20.60 -6.55 -6.58
CA ALA A 86 21.24 -5.98 -5.41
C ALA A 86 22.68 -5.53 -5.73
N GLU A 87 23.44 -6.34 -6.45
CA GLU A 87 24.78 -5.99 -6.90
C GLU A 87 24.77 -4.75 -7.81
N ALA A 88 23.83 -4.67 -8.76
CA ALA A 88 23.70 -3.49 -9.61
C ALA A 88 23.28 -2.22 -8.86
N LEU A 89 22.59 -2.32 -7.72
CA LEU A 89 22.26 -1.18 -6.86
C LEU A 89 23.44 -0.76 -5.98
N LEU A 90 24.18 -1.72 -5.42
CA LEU A 90 25.31 -1.46 -4.51
C LEU A 90 26.56 -1.04 -5.28
N ASN A 91 26.80 -1.66 -6.44
CA ASN A 91 27.95 -1.45 -7.30
C ASN A 91 27.44 -1.15 -8.73
N PRO A 92 26.92 0.07 -8.98
CA PRO A 92 26.36 0.41 -10.28
C PRO A 92 27.42 0.30 -11.37
N PRO A 93 27.20 -0.50 -12.43
CA PRO A 93 28.17 -0.65 -13.50
C PRO A 93 28.23 0.63 -14.35
N GLU A 94 29.40 0.89 -14.93
CA GLU A 94 29.55 1.98 -15.89
C GLU A 94 28.60 1.77 -17.09
N PRO A 95 27.99 2.85 -17.63
CA PRO A 95 27.19 2.77 -18.84
C PRO A 95 27.97 2.07 -19.95
N ASN A 96 27.30 1.27 -20.77
CA ASN A 96 27.94 0.71 -21.95
C ASN A 96 27.88 1.69 -23.15
N ASP A 97 28.61 1.39 -24.22
CA ASP A 97 28.69 2.27 -25.40
C ASP A 97 27.34 2.44 -26.12
N ALA A 98 26.44 1.46 -26.00
CA ALA A 98 25.08 1.59 -26.54
C ALA A 98 24.24 2.59 -25.73
N LEU A 99 24.36 2.56 -24.41
CA LEU A 99 23.66 3.45 -23.50
C LEU A 99 24.19 4.88 -23.62
N ARG A 100 25.52 5.07 -23.71
CA ARG A 100 26.14 6.38 -23.99
C ARG A 100 25.58 7.01 -25.28
N ARG A 101 25.58 6.25 -26.39
CA ARG A 101 25.01 6.71 -27.67
C ARG A 101 23.52 7.01 -27.57
N ALA A 102 22.77 6.29 -26.74
CA ALA A 102 21.34 6.56 -26.53
C ALA A 102 21.11 7.89 -25.78
N PHE A 103 21.93 8.17 -24.76
CA PHE A 103 21.92 9.45 -24.06
C PHE A 103 22.26 10.63 -24.98
N GLU A 104 23.29 10.50 -25.82
CA GLU A 104 23.67 11.51 -26.81
C GLU A 104 22.51 11.82 -27.77
N ARG A 105 21.86 10.79 -28.31
CA ARG A 105 20.68 10.96 -29.18
C ARG A 105 19.51 11.62 -28.47
N HIS A 106 19.27 11.24 -27.21
CA HIS A 106 18.18 11.81 -26.43
C HIS A 106 18.41 13.29 -26.09
N SER A 107 19.64 13.68 -25.70
CA SER A 107 20.01 15.07 -25.44
C SER A 107 19.84 15.93 -26.71
N ALA A 108 20.32 15.44 -27.86
CA ALA A 108 20.15 16.12 -29.15
C ALA A 108 18.67 16.30 -29.55
N LEU A 109 17.79 15.35 -29.19
CA LEU A 109 16.36 15.41 -29.51
C LEU A 109 15.57 16.31 -28.54
N THR A 110 15.94 16.31 -27.26
CA THR A 110 15.18 17.02 -26.21
C THR A 110 15.68 18.43 -25.92
N GLY A 111 16.76 18.88 -26.59
CA GLY A 111 17.28 20.24 -26.50
C GLY A 111 17.86 20.59 -25.13
N ARG A 112 18.03 19.61 -24.23
CA ARG A 112 18.77 19.77 -22.99
C ARG A 112 20.27 19.63 -23.32
N ASN A 113 20.82 20.71 -23.87
CA ASN A 113 22.23 21.04 -23.72
C ASN A 113 22.42 21.40 -22.25
N ASP A 114 23.05 20.52 -21.48
CA ASP A 114 23.74 20.93 -20.24
C ASP A 114 25.09 21.55 -20.62
#